data_AF-A0A0W1F871-F1
#
_entry.id   AF-A0A0W1F871-F1
#
_cell.length_a   1.000
_cell.length_b   1.000
_cell.length_c   1.000
_cell.angle_alpha   90.00
_cell.angle_beta   90.00
_cell.angle_gamma   90.00
#
_symmetry.space_group_name_H-M   'P 1'
#
loop_
_entity.id
_entity.type
_entity.pdbx_description
1 polymer ?
#
loop_
_entity_poly.entity_id
_entity_poly.type
_entity_poly.pdbx_seq_one_letter_code
_entity_poly.pdbx_strand_id
1 'polypeptide(L)'
;MSGDYGRALQRELRFDRELAERAREDLAEYLDEMAAAGLDRDEAERRFGAVEDIARSYASAALPARLRQTLKAAGWLALATFLFMRWRSIALGFDPFAQPTLLSLIDGVGFLIGAAALIVAWRRRSDSAGMRAPLLFAGAAIAVSTGASLLRALPALGGPDGVLILATGAVQLGLLLWLAGRLRLIGRYRRVG
;
A
#
# COMPACT_ATOMS: atom_id res chain seq x y z
N MET A 1 36.50 7.77 -9.18
CA MET A 1 35.94 6.79 -8.19
C MET A 1 34.66 6.20 -8.79
N SER A 2 34.78 5.53 -9.94
CA SER A 2 33.74 5.43 -10.97
C SER A 2 32.71 4.30 -10.80
N GLY A 3 32.44 3.88 -9.56
CA GLY A 3 31.44 2.82 -9.27
C GLY A 3 30.53 3.14 -8.08
N ASP A 4 30.69 4.31 -7.48
CA ASP A 4 29.95 4.69 -6.26
C ASP A 4 28.62 5.37 -6.57
N TYR A 5 28.49 6.06 -7.70
CA TYR A 5 27.24 6.76 -8.06
C TYR A 5 26.07 5.79 -8.23
N GLY A 6 26.20 4.80 -9.13
CA GLY A 6 25.13 3.83 -9.38
C GLY A 6 24.75 3.01 -8.13
N ARG A 7 25.73 2.68 -7.28
CA ARG A 7 25.48 2.01 -5.99
C ARG A 7 24.78 2.93 -4.99
N ALA A 8 25.14 4.22 -4.96
CA ALA A 8 24.48 5.21 -4.13
C ALA A 8 23.02 5.43 -4.57
N LEU A 9 22.76 5.55 -5.87
CA LEU A 9 21.41 5.69 -6.43
C LEU A 9 20.56 4.46 -6.13
N GLN A 10 21.11 3.25 -6.30
CA GLN A 10 20.41 2.02 -5.95
C GLN A 10 20.11 1.93 -4.45
N ARG A 11 21.01 2.42 -3.59
CA ARG A 11 20.83 2.45 -2.14
C ARG A 11 19.70 3.40 -1.72
N GLU A 12 19.58 4.55 -2.37
CA GLU A 12 18.47 5.49 -2.14
C GLU A 12 17.13 4.89 -2.59
N LEU A 13 17.11 4.20 -3.74
CA LEU A 13 15.91 3.60 -4.31
C LEU A 13 15.60 2.18 -3.82
N ARG A 14 16.40 1.61 -2.90
CA ARG A 14 16.29 0.20 -2.44
C ARG A 14 14.93 -0.21 -1.88
N PHE A 15 14.08 0.77 -1.54
CA PHE A 15 12.74 0.51 -1.05
C PHE A 15 11.77 0.05 -2.14
N ASP A 16 12.10 0.26 -3.42
CA ASP A 16 11.33 -0.20 -4.58
C ASP A 16 12.28 -0.78 -5.63
N ARG A 17 12.31 -2.11 -5.71
CA ARG A 17 13.26 -2.83 -6.56
C ARG A 17 13.07 -2.52 -8.05
N GLU A 18 11.82 -2.46 -8.52
CA GLU A 18 11.51 -2.14 -9.92
C GLU A 18 12.00 -0.73 -10.28
N LEU A 19 11.83 0.23 -9.35
CA LEU A 19 12.30 1.60 -9.54
C LEU A 19 13.83 1.69 -9.55
N ALA A 20 14.49 0.95 -8.66
CA ALA A 20 15.95 0.89 -8.58
C ALA A 20 16.57 0.20 -9.81
N GLU A 21 15.92 -0.83 -10.35
CA GLU A 21 16.34 -1.50 -11.60
C GLU A 21 16.18 -0.56 -12.80
N ARG A 22 15.03 0.11 -12.94
CA ARG A 22 14.83 1.12 -14.00
C ARG A 22 15.86 2.25 -13.92
N ALA A 23 16.08 2.84 -12.74
CA ALA A 23 17.05 3.93 -12.59
C ALA A 23 18.49 3.49 -12.90
N ARG A 24 18.81 2.21 -12.69
CA ARG A 24 20.10 1.63 -13.07
C ARG A 24 20.23 1.42 -14.56
N GLU A 25 19.18 0.95 -15.23
CA GLU A 25 19.12 0.81 -16.69
C GLU A 25 19.30 2.17 -17.37
N ASP A 26 18.51 3.17 -16.95
CA ASP A 26 18.58 4.53 -17.49
C ASP A 26 19.98 5.16 -17.27
N LEU A 27 20.60 4.93 -16.11
CA LEU A 27 21.98 5.39 -15.85
C LEU A 27 22.99 4.68 -16.76
N ALA A 28 22.84 3.37 -17.00
CA ALA A 28 23.75 2.62 -17.85
C ALA A 28 23.65 3.10 -19.32
N GLU A 29 22.43 3.28 -19.82
CA GLU A 29 22.16 3.83 -21.15
C GLU A 29 22.77 5.23 -21.30
N TYR A 30 22.53 6.12 -20.33
CA TYR A 30 23.12 7.46 -20.34
C TYR A 30 24.65 7.44 -20.35
N LEU A 31 25.29 6.58 -19.54
CA LEU A 31 26.74 6.46 -19.51
C LEU A 31 27.31 5.92 -20.82
N ASP A 32 26.63 4.98 -21.47
CA ASP A 32 27.03 4.46 -22.78
C ASP A 32 26.91 5.53 -23.87
N GLU A 33 25.84 6.33 -23.86
CA GLU A 33 25.67 7.47 -24.77
C GLU A 33 26.76 8.52 -24.59
N MET A 34 27.08 8.87 -23.33
CA MET A 34 28.12 9.85 -23.04
C MET A 34 29.52 9.33 -23.38
N ALA A 35 29.77 8.04 -23.17
CA ALA A 35 31.01 7.39 -23.60
C ALA A 35 31.15 7.41 -25.13
N ALA A 36 30.08 7.17 -25.88
CA ALA A 36 30.06 7.28 -27.34
C ALA A 36 30.31 8.73 -27.81
N ALA A 37 29.90 9.73 -27.02
CA ALA A 37 30.20 11.15 -27.24
C ALA A 37 31.62 11.58 -26.80
N GLY A 38 32.44 10.66 -26.28
CA GLY A 38 33.80 10.90 -25.84
C GLY A 38 33.94 11.56 -24.46
N LEU A 39 32.88 11.56 -23.65
CA LEU A 39 32.93 12.05 -22.27
C LEU A 39 33.49 10.98 -21.34
N ASP A 40 34.31 11.44 -20.38
CA ASP A 40 34.74 10.60 -19.27
C ASP A 40 33.57 10.28 -18.34
N ARG A 41 33.61 9.10 -17.72
CA ARG A 41 32.55 8.61 -16.85
C ARG A 41 32.32 9.48 -15.62
N ASP A 42 33.37 9.97 -14.96
CA ASP A 42 33.20 10.81 -13.76
C ASP A 42 32.59 12.17 -14.16
N GLU A 43 32.86 12.67 -15.37
CA GLU A 43 32.22 13.86 -15.92
C GLU A 43 30.75 13.61 -16.32
N ALA A 44 30.45 12.45 -16.92
CA ALA A 44 29.09 12.05 -17.24
C ALA A 44 28.23 11.91 -15.95
N GLU A 45 28.75 11.27 -14.90
CA GLU A 45 28.05 11.15 -13.61
C GLU A 45 27.80 12.53 -12.96
N ARG A 46 28.73 13.49 -13.07
CA ARG A 46 28.51 14.88 -12.61
C ARG A 46 27.39 15.58 -13.38
N ARG A 47 27.29 15.36 -14.69
CA ARG A 47 26.24 15.95 -15.55
C ARG A 47 24.88 15.30 -15.35
N PHE A 48 24.86 14.02 -15.00
CA PHE A 48 23.64 13.30 -14.65
C PHE A 48 22.97 13.91 -13.41
N GLY A 49 23.76 14.52 -12.51
CA GLY A 49 23.26 15.31 -11.38
C GLY A 49 23.42 14.60 -10.04
N ALA A 50 23.02 15.27 -8.95
CA ALA A 50 23.18 14.71 -7.61
C ALA A 50 22.29 13.47 -7.42
N VAL A 51 22.84 12.43 -6.78
CA VAL A 51 22.14 11.16 -6.51
C VAL A 51 20.79 11.38 -5.83
N GLU A 52 20.74 12.28 -4.84
CA GLU A 52 19.54 12.60 -4.07
C GLU A 52 18.46 13.25 -4.95
N ASP A 53 18.84 14.16 -5.84
CA ASP A 53 17.91 14.86 -6.73
C ASP A 53 17.36 13.92 -7.81
N ILE A 54 18.19 13.02 -8.33
CA ILE A 54 17.75 12.00 -9.27
C ILE A 54 16.82 11.00 -8.58
N ALA A 55 17.18 10.50 -7.38
CA ALA A 55 16.31 9.62 -6.60
C ALA A 55 14.97 10.29 -6.28
N ARG A 56 14.96 11.59 -5.95
CA ARG A 56 13.76 12.42 -5.75
C ARG A 56 12.90 12.49 -7.02
N SER A 57 13.52 12.72 -8.18
CA SER A 57 12.84 12.76 -9.46
C SER A 57 12.12 11.44 -9.77
N TYR A 58 12.82 10.31 -9.68
CA TYR A 58 12.23 8.98 -9.87
C TYR A 58 11.10 8.69 -8.87
N ALA A 59 11.31 9.01 -7.58
CA ALA A 59 10.32 8.80 -6.55
C ALA A 59 9.05 9.64 -6.79
N SER A 60 9.19 10.91 -7.15
CA SER A 60 8.07 11.81 -7.42
C SER A 60 7.27 11.42 -8.67
N ALA A 61 7.96 10.96 -9.73
CA ALA A 61 7.33 10.50 -10.96
C ALA A 61 6.54 9.20 -10.77
N ALA A 62 7.04 8.27 -9.96
CA ALA A 62 6.39 6.99 -9.70
C ALA A 62 5.24 7.07 -8.67
N LEU A 63 5.24 8.08 -7.79
CA LEU A 63 4.30 8.22 -6.68
C LEU A 63 2.81 8.18 -7.12
N PRO A 64 2.34 8.91 -8.14
CA PRO A 64 0.94 8.89 -8.56
C PRO A 64 0.47 7.51 -9.04
N ALA A 65 1.32 6.79 -9.78
CA ALA A 65 1.01 5.46 -10.27
C ALA A 65 0.88 4.45 -9.11
N ARG A 66 1.84 4.46 -8.18
CA ARG A 66 1.83 3.59 -6.98
C ARG A 66 0.64 3.88 -6.06
N LEU A 67 0.27 5.16 -5.93
CA LEU A 67 -0.90 5.62 -5.19
C LEU A 67 -2.21 5.09 -5.81
N ARG A 68 -2.39 5.20 -7.13
CA ARG A 68 -3.55 4.63 -7.84
C ARG A 68 -3.62 3.11 -7.73
N GLN A 69 -2.49 2.42 -7.83
CA GLN A 69 -2.43 0.97 -7.67
C GLN A 69 -2.82 0.55 -6.25
N THR A 70 -2.37 1.30 -5.24
CA THR A 70 -2.73 1.06 -3.83
C THR A 70 -4.20 1.34 -3.56
N LEU A 71 -4.79 2.35 -4.21
CA LEU A 71 -6.22 2.61 -4.14
C LEU A 71 -7.05 1.47 -4.76
N LYS A 72 -6.67 0.95 -5.93
CA LYS A 72 -7.33 -0.22 -6.54
C LYS A 72 -7.26 -1.44 -5.62
N ALA A 73 -6.07 -1.70 -5.08
CA ALA A 73 -5.83 -2.75 -4.11
C ALA A 73 -6.70 -2.63 -2.85
N ALA A 74 -6.78 -1.42 -2.28
CA ALA A 74 -7.61 -1.16 -1.10
C ALA A 74 -9.11 -1.31 -1.40
N GLY A 75 -9.56 -0.92 -2.60
CA GLY A 75 -10.93 -1.15 -3.07
C GLY A 75 -11.27 -2.64 -3.17
N TRP A 76 -10.39 -3.43 -3.80
CA TRP A 76 -10.55 -4.89 -3.86
C TRP A 76 -10.54 -5.53 -2.48
N LEU A 77 -9.69 -5.06 -1.58
CA LEU A 77 -9.65 -5.51 -0.19
C LEU A 77 -10.99 -5.22 0.51
N ALA A 78 -11.50 -3.99 0.42
CA ALA A 78 -12.78 -3.65 1.03
C ALA A 78 -13.92 -4.53 0.48
N LEU A 79 -13.94 -4.78 -0.83
CA LEU A 79 -14.92 -5.68 -1.44
C LEU A 79 -14.77 -7.12 -0.94
N ALA A 80 -13.56 -7.66 -0.89
CA ALA A 80 -13.29 -9.00 -0.38
C ALA A 80 -13.71 -9.15 1.09
N THR A 81 -13.36 -8.17 1.94
CA THR A 81 -13.77 -8.13 3.35
C THR A 81 -15.29 -8.12 3.48
N PHE A 82 -15.99 -7.30 2.68
CA PHE A 82 -17.45 -7.26 2.68
C PHE A 82 -18.08 -8.60 2.27
N LEU A 83 -17.64 -9.17 1.15
CA LEU A 83 -18.14 -10.46 0.66
C LEU A 83 -17.88 -11.56 1.68
N PHE A 84 -16.72 -11.52 2.33
CA PHE A 84 -16.36 -12.46 3.36
C PHE A 84 -17.27 -12.36 4.59
N MET A 85 -17.49 -11.14 5.08
CA MET A 85 -18.45 -10.89 6.16
C MET A 85 -19.85 -11.37 5.79
N ARG A 86 -20.30 -11.09 4.56
CA ARG A 86 -21.63 -11.49 4.08
C ARG A 86 -21.77 -13.00 4.00
N TRP A 87 -20.77 -13.69 3.46
CA TRP A 87 -20.72 -15.16 3.44
C TRP A 87 -20.79 -15.74 4.85
N ARG A 88 -19.97 -15.24 5.77
CA ARG A 88 -19.93 -15.68 7.17
C ARG A 88 -21.29 -15.51 7.86
N SER A 89 -21.95 -14.37 7.65
CA SER A 89 -23.29 -14.12 8.20
C SER A 89 -24.34 -15.11 7.68
N ILE A 90 -24.31 -15.43 6.38
CA ILE A 90 -25.22 -16.42 5.79
C ILE A 90 -24.93 -17.82 6.35
N ALA A 91 -23.65 -18.22 6.40
CA ALA A 91 -23.24 -19.53 6.86
C ALA A 91 -23.56 -19.78 8.35
N LEU A 92 -23.41 -18.77 9.20
CA LEU A 92 -23.65 -18.88 10.65
C LEU A 92 -25.09 -18.55 11.05
N GLY A 93 -25.98 -18.24 10.09
CA GLY A 93 -27.36 -17.79 10.36
C GLY A 93 -27.42 -16.50 11.20
N PHE A 94 -26.31 -15.76 11.28
CA PHE A 94 -26.16 -14.60 12.14
C PHE A 94 -26.38 -13.33 11.33
N ASP A 95 -27.51 -12.67 11.53
CA ASP A 95 -27.77 -11.35 10.95
C ASP A 95 -27.25 -10.25 11.91
N PRO A 96 -26.14 -9.56 11.59
CA PRO A 96 -25.58 -8.52 12.45
C PRO A 96 -26.53 -7.31 12.64
N PHE A 97 -27.57 -7.18 11.80
CA PHE A 97 -28.61 -6.15 11.93
C PHE A 97 -29.81 -6.59 12.78
N ALA A 98 -30.00 -7.90 12.99
CA ALA A 98 -31.11 -8.43 13.80
C ALA A 98 -30.80 -8.46 15.30
N GLN A 99 -29.52 -8.60 15.70
CA GLN A 99 -29.07 -8.53 17.10
C GLN A 99 -27.79 -7.69 17.24
N PRO A 100 -27.90 -6.36 17.31
CA PRO A 100 -26.74 -5.47 17.36
C PRO A 100 -26.01 -5.60 18.70
N THR A 101 -24.76 -6.04 18.63
CA THR A 101 -23.79 -5.93 19.73
C THR A 101 -22.90 -4.71 19.50
N LEU A 102 -22.27 -4.18 20.54
CA LEU A 102 -21.34 -3.06 20.43
C LEU A 102 -20.19 -3.37 19.45
N LEU A 103 -19.72 -4.63 19.41
CA LEU A 103 -18.73 -5.11 18.45
C LEU A 103 -19.25 -5.20 17.02
N SER A 104 -20.52 -5.56 16.77
CA SER A 104 -21.08 -5.59 15.41
C SER A 104 -21.39 -4.19 14.87
N LEU A 105 -21.71 -3.24 15.76
CA LEU A 105 -21.79 -1.82 15.42
C LEU A 105 -20.42 -1.26 15.03
N ILE A 106 -19.37 -1.54 15.81
CA ILE A 106 -18.00 -1.13 15.47
C ILE A 106 -17.55 -1.74 14.13
N ASP A 107 -17.89 -3.01 13.87
CA ASP A 107 -17.52 -3.68 12.62
C ASP A 107 -18.22 -3.07 11.40
N GLY A 108 -19.55 -2.90 11.46
CA GLY A 108 -20.34 -2.32 10.37
C GLY A 108 -20.05 -0.84 10.14
N VAL A 109 -20.00 -0.04 11.21
CA VAL A 109 -19.74 1.40 11.12
C VAL A 109 -18.28 1.65 10.71
N GLY A 110 -17.32 0.90 11.27
CA GLY A 110 -15.91 1.00 10.89
C GLY A 110 -15.67 0.66 9.43
N PHE A 111 -16.34 -0.39 8.91
CA PHE A 111 -16.30 -0.71 7.49
C PHE A 111 -16.91 0.39 6.62
N LEU A 112 -18.08 0.94 6.98
CA LEU A 112 -18.73 2.02 6.22
C LEU A 112 -17.89 3.29 6.18
N ILE A 113 -17.27 3.66 7.32
CA ILE A 113 -16.35 4.79 7.41
C ILE A 113 -15.13 4.56 6.51
N GLY A 114 -14.55 3.35 6.54
CA GLY A 114 -13.45 2.96 5.66
C GLY A 114 -13.81 3.01 4.17
N ALA A 115 -15.00 2.52 3.81
CA ALA A 115 -15.52 2.56 2.45
C ALA A 115 -15.78 3.98 1.96
N ALA A 116 -16.37 4.84 2.80
CA ALA A 116 -16.56 6.26 2.49
C ALA A 116 -15.22 6.97 2.25
N ALA A 117 -14.21 6.68 3.08
CA ALA A 117 -12.87 7.22 2.90
C ALA A 117 -12.20 6.73 1.59
N LEU A 118 -12.40 5.47 1.20
CA LEU A 118 -11.95 4.96 -0.12
C LEU A 118 -12.66 5.66 -1.28
N ILE A 119 -13.95 5.96 -1.16
CA ILE A 119 -14.70 6.72 -2.17
C ILE A 119 -14.15 8.15 -2.29
N VAL A 120 -13.85 8.81 -1.17
CA VAL A 120 -13.23 10.13 -1.16
C VAL A 120 -11.85 10.08 -1.82
N ALA A 121 -11.03 9.07 -1.48
CA ALA A 121 -9.73 8.86 -2.14
C ALA A 121 -9.91 8.63 -3.65
N TRP A 122 -10.90 7.84 -4.06
CA TRP A 122 -11.19 7.57 -5.47
C TRP A 122 -11.63 8.80 -6.25
N ARG A 123 -12.46 9.67 -5.65
CA ARG A 123 -12.83 10.96 -6.25
C ARG A 123 -11.63 11.89 -6.43
N ARG A 124 -10.63 11.78 -5.55
CA ARG A 124 -9.39 12.57 -5.58
C ARG A 124 -8.25 11.87 -6.31
N ARG A 125 -8.51 10.82 -7.12
CA ARG A 125 -7.46 10.04 -7.82
C ARG A 125 -6.55 10.84 -8.75
N SER A 126 -6.99 12.02 -9.19
CA SER A 126 -6.22 12.94 -10.04
C SER A 126 -5.29 13.86 -9.22
N ASP A 127 -5.51 13.98 -7.91
CA ASP A 127 -4.73 14.78 -6.98
C ASP A 127 -4.02 13.87 -5.97
N SER A 128 -2.77 13.54 -6.28
CA SER A 128 -1.89 12.68 -5.47
C SER A 128 -1.72 13.20 -4.03
N ALA A 129 -1.74 14.52 -3.82
CA ALA A 129 -1.62 15.12 -2.50
C ALA A 129 -2.92 14.96 -1.70
N GLY A 130 -4.06 15.20 -2.35
CA GLY A 130 -5.39 15.11 -1.76
C GLY A 130 -5.89 13.68 -1.50
N MET A 131 -5.32 12.66 -2.15
CA MET A 131 -5.71 11.25 -2.01
C MET A 131 -5.12 10.55 -0.77
N ARG A 132 -4.06 11.10 -0.18
CA ARG A 132 -3.26 10.41 0.84
C ARG A 132 -3.96 10.29 2.19
N ALA A 133 -4.46 11.41 2.73
CA ALA A 133 -5.18 11.44 3.99
C ALA A 133 -6.36 10.46 4.01
N PRO A 134 -7.24 10.42 2.99
CA PRO A 134 -8.33 9.46 2.97
C PRO A 134 -7.87 8.00 2.82
N LEU A 135 -6.75 7.71 2.13
CA LEU A 135 -6.19 6.36 2.07
C LEU A 135 -5.65 5.86 3.42
N LEU A 136 -4.93 6.72 4.16
CA LEU A 136 -4.42 6.39 5.49
C LEU A 136 -5.57 6.17 6.47
N PHE A 137 -6.58 7.05 6.42
CA PHE A 137 -7.76 6.94 7.24
C PHE A 137 -8.58 5.69 6.91
N ALA A 138 -8.76 5.36 5.62
CA ALA A 138 -9.38 4.11 5.19
C ALA A 138 -8.64 2.89 5.73
N GLY A 139 -7.31 2.87 5.62
CA GLY A 139 -6.49 1.79 6.17
C GLY A 139 -6.65 1.63 7.69
N ALA A 140 -6.66 2.74 8.44
CA ALA A 140 -6.88 2.73 9.88
C ALA A 140 -8.30 2.24 10.25
N ALA A 141 -9.33 2.72 9.57
CA ALA A 141 -10.71 2.31 9.81
C ALA A 141 -10.93 0.82 9.53
N ILE A 142 -10.39 0.29 8.42
CA ILE A 142 -10.46 -1.14 8.09
C ILE A 142 -9.69 -1.97 9.13
N ALA A 143 -8.55 -1.48 9.64
CA ALA A 143 -7.80 -2.16 10.69
C ALA A 143 -8.58 -2.27 12.00
N VAL A 144 -9.26 -1.18 12.41
CA VAL A 144 -10.10 -1.15 13.60
C VAL A 144 -11.30 -2.10 13.47
N SER A 145 -12.02 -2.06 12.34
CA SER A 145 -13.17 -2.97 12.09
C SER A 145 -12.72 -4.43 12.10
N THR A 146 -11.63 -4.77 11.41
CA THR A 146 -11.10 -6.14 11.39
C THR A 146 -10.68 -6.61 12.79
N GLY A 147 -10.02 -5.74 13.57
CA GLY A 147 -9.66 -6.03 14.95
C GLY A 147 -10.87 -6.33 15.83
N ALA A 148 -11.94 -5.55 15.68
CA ALA A 148 -13.21 -5.80 16.39
C ALA A 148 -13.86 -7.12 15.96
N SER A 149 -13.84 -7.45 14.67
CA SER A 149 -14.38 -8.72 14.15
C SER A 149 -13.61 -9.95 14.66
N LEU A 150 -12.28 -9.85 14.74
CA LEU A 150 -11.40 -10.89 15.32
C LEU A 150 -11.64 -11.08 16.82
N LEU A 151 -11.80 -9.99 17.57
CA LEU A 151 -12.05 -10.06 19.00
C LEU A 151 -13.40 -10.72 19.31
N ARG A 152 -14.44 -10.43 18.52
CA ARG A 152 -15.76 -11.07 18.65
C ARG A 152 -15.73 -12.56 18.32
N ALA A 153 -14.72 -13.00 17.58
CA ALA A 153 -14.52 -14.36 17.12
C ALA A 153 -13.83 -15.27 18.15
N LEU A 154 -13.07 -14.69 19.10
CA LEU A 154 -12.35 -15.42 20.16
C LEU A 154 -13.21 -16.43 20.94
N PRO A 155 -14.44 -16.10 21.39
CA PRO A 155 -15.27 -17.04 22.16
C PRO A 155 -15.76 -18.25 21.34
N ALA A 156 -15.79 -18.13 20.00
CA ALA A 156 -16.26 -19.18 19.10
C ALA A 156 -15.16 -20.16 18.67
N LEU A 157 -13.89 -19.91 19.07
CA LEU A 157 -12.73 -20.74 18.71
C LEU A 157 -12.78 -22.18 19.24
N GLY A 158 -13.61 -22.44 20.27
CA GLY A 158 -13.78 -23.79 20.84
C GLY A 158 -14.82 -24.66 20.13
N GLY A 159 -15.56 -24.14 19.14
CA GLY A 159 -16.62 -24.84 18.43
C GLY A 159 -16.24 -25.26 17.00
N PRO A 160 -17.08 -26.06 16.31
CA PRO A 160 -16.87 -26.47 14.92
C PRO A 160 -16.75 -25.28 13.94
N ASP A 161 -17.33 -24.13 14.27
CA ASP A 161 -17.23 -22.88 13.50
C ASP A 161 -15.91 -22.11 13.72
N GLY A 162 -15.13 -22.49 14.74
CA GLY A 162 -13.89 -21.82 15.15
C GLY A 162 -12.81 -21.85 14.07
N VAL A 163 -12.73 -22.93 13.28
CA VAL A 163 -11.76 -23.07 12.18
C VAL A 163 -12.05 -22.09 11.06
N LEU A 164 -13.32 -21.93 10.69
CA LEU A 164 -13.74 -21.00 9.63
C LEU A 164 -13.49 -19.55 10.07
N ILE A 165 -13.72 -19.26 11.34
CA ILE A 165 -13.45 -17.97 11.95
C ILE A 165 -11.94 -17.65 11.96
N LEU A 166 -11.09 -18.61 12.33
CA LEU A 166 -9.64 -18.47 12.35
C LEU A 166 -9.06 -18.25 10.96
N ALA A 167 -9.44 -19.09 10.00
CA ALA A 167 -8.95 -19.02 8.63
C ALA A 167 -9.23 -17.64 8.02
N THR A 168 -10.37 -17.08 8.37
CA THR A 168 -10.87 -15.89 7.69
C THR A 168 -10.40 -14.61 8.38
N GLY A 169 -10.26 -14.67 9.69
CA GLY A 169 -9.49 -13.70 10.45
C GLY A 169 -8.02 -13.61 10.00
N ALA A 170 -7.38 -14.75 9.73
CA ALA A 170 -5.99 -14.78 9.23
C ALA A 170 -5.85 -14.15 7.85
N VAL A 171 -6.79 -14.42 6.93
CA VAL A 171 -6.83 -13.78 5.61
C VAL A 171 -7.01 -12.27 5.73
N GLN A 172 -7.96 -11.80 6.56
CA GLN A 172 -8.18 -10.37 6.78
C GLN A 172 -6.95 -9.68 7.39
N LEU A 173 -6.29 -10.32 8.36
CA LEU A 173 -5.05 -9.83 8.97
C LEU A 173 -3.92 -9.76 7.94
N GLY A 174 -3.74 -10.80 7.12
CA GLY A 174 -2.74 -10.83 6.06
C GLY A 174 -2.92 -9.69 5.05
N LEU A 175 -4.17 -9.44 4.65
CA LEU A 175 -4.50 -8.35 3.75
C LEU A 175 -4.28 -6.96 4.37
N LEU A 176 -4.56 -6.79 5.66
CA LEU A 176 -4.26 -5.56 6.40
C LEU A 176 -2.77 -5.30 6.52
N LEU A 177 -1.99 -6.32 6.87
CA LEU A 177 -0.53 -6.23 6.95
C LEU A 177 0.06 -5.87 5.59
N TRP A 178 -0.49 -6.44 4.52
CA TRP A 178 -0.12 -6.10 3.16
C TRP A 178 -0.45 -4.63 2.81
N LEU A 179 -1.67 -4.15 3.12
CA LEU A 179 -2.05 -2.76 2.90
C LEU A 179 -1.17 -1.79 3.71
N ALA A 180 -0.90 -2.11 4.97
CA ALA A 180 0.00 -1.34 5.83
C ALA A 180 1.42 -1.28 5.25
N GLY A 181 1.91 -2.40 4.68
CA GLY A 181 3.16 -2.45 3.93
C GLY A 181 3.18 -1.48 2.74
N ARG A 182 2.11 -1.45 1.93
CA ARG A 182 1.98 -0.51 0.80
C ARG A 182 1.93 0.95 1.25
N LEU A 183 1.21 1.25 2.33
CA LEU A 183 1.14 2.62 2.87
C LEU A 183 2.50 3.07 3.44
N ARG A 184 3.26 2.17 4.09
CA ARG A 184 4.64 2.44 4.53
C ARG A 184 5.58 2.69 3.35
N LEU A 185 5.42 1.94 2.25
CA LEU A 185 6.18 2.13 1.01
C LEU A 185 5.92 3.54 0.43
N ILE A 186 4.65 3.97 0.34
CA ILE A 186 4.27 5.34 -0.07
C ILE A 186 4.91 6.39 0.86
N GLY A 187 5.04 6.11 2.16
CA GLY A 187 5.75 6.98 3.09
C GLY A 187 7.25 7.12 2.81
N ARG A 188 7.90 6.12 2.19
CA ARG A 188 9.31 6.18 1.78
C ARG A 188 9.51 7.03 0.52
N TYR A 189 8.58 6.93 -0.44
CA TYR A 189 8.57 7.79 -1.63
C TYR A 189 8.64 9.30 -1.32
N ARG A 190 8.05 9.77 -0.20
CA ARG A 190 8.12 11.19 0.24
C ARG A 190 9.33 11.55 1.10
N ARG A 191 10.12 10.58 1.54
CA ARG A 191 11.37 10.87 2.27
C ARG A 191 12.52 11.10 1.29
N VAL A 192 12.43 10.46 0.13
CA VAL A 192 13.34 10.64 -0.98
C VAL A 192 12.87 11.79 -1.88
N GLY A 193 11.55 11.85 -2.12
CA GLY A 193 10.84 12.88 -2.88
C GLY A 193 10.67 14.18 -2.11
#